data_AF-A0A2V1GZS6-F1
#
_entry.id   AF-A0A2V1GZS6-F1
#
_cell.length_a   1.000
_cell.length_b   1.000
_cell.length_c   1.000
_cell.angle_alpha   90.00
_cell.angle_beta   90.00
_cell.angle_gamma   90.00
#
_symmetry.space_group_name_H-M   'P 1'
#
loop_
_entity.id
_entity.type
_entity.pdbx_description
1 polymer ?
#
loop_
_entity_poly.entity_id
_entity_poly.type
_entity_poly.pdbx_seq_one_letter_code
_entity_poly.pdbx_strand_id
1 'polypeptide(L)'
;MKSIKCFISTILIQIIFYGSAYAEEATTLKENQYSIETHKVICEESSYQLSTQAEVDAFPDDCQIITGDLIIGNDQEIKSNIYSISRLKHLTSIGKSLQIRNNESLTSLFGLHGITFIGKNLLISENPLLSQFDWLYALTTLEGDLSIDSNNSLYNVSGLSKLQDIGGNISVINNESLPQLYGINLKPDNIVNDEQNLIISGNPSLSDCSSLCPALLNKSELDGVNITRNKAQCSSLNSVEEDCRIETLCPAKDYTFERQSEIDDFYAKSQCTRIQGNLIIGSATPNFNETYDITNLEGLNMISSVANNLSIMVIHDLQTIDPLSKLISVGGHLKISANKNLTNIDGLFNLNSIGRWLYIAFNQSLESIEGISNVTSIHEGLEIEHNDKLDSLEGFNITEVLSPFKGDALIINDNNMLRDCSALCPIINKKDLNNIIFIQRNIGSCFSNTEVLEHCAVNY
;
A
#
# COMPACT_ATOMS: atom_id res chain seq x y z
N MET A 1 0.62 40.96 38.48
CA MET A 1 -0.68 40.65 37.84
C MET A 1 -0.62 41.10 36.37
N LYS A 2 -0.66 40.12 35.45
CA LYS A 2 -1.03 40.13 34.00
C LYS A 2 -0.38 41.18 33.07
N SER A 3 0.62 40.80 32.23
CA SER A 3 0.57 40.21 30.85
C SER A 3 0.44 41.30 29.77
N ILE A 4 1.26 41.44 28.71
CA ILE A 4 1.64 40.49 27.64
C ILE A 4 2.95 40.96 26.96
N LYS A 5 3.73 39.99 26.48
CA LYS A 5 5.04 40.05 25.79
C LYS A 5 4.91 40.09 24.26
N CYS A 6 6.04 40.49 23.65
CA CYS A 6 6.60 40.10 22.34
C CYS A 6 6.09 40.75 21.05
N PHE A 7 6.93 41.63 20.52
CA PHE A 7 7.14 41.88 19.09
C PHE A 7 8.65 41.77 18.83
N ILE A 8 9.02 41.36 17.61
CA ILE A 8 10.38 41.22 17.03
C ILE A 8 10.91 39.76 17.02
N SER A 9 10.80 39.10 15.86
CA SER A 9 11.96 38.66 15.05
C SER A 9 11.55 37.62 14.00
N THR A 10 11.11 38.07 12.82
CA THR A 10 11.09 37.27 11.59
C THR A 10 11.49 38.16 10.43
N ILE A 11 12.72 38.00 9.95
CA ILE A 11 13.20 38.18 8.57
C ILE A 11 14.65 37.67 8.61
N LEU A 12 14.91 36.57 7.90
CA LEU A 12 16.18 36.04 7.38
C LEU A 12 16.16 34.52 7.48
N ILE A 13 15.87 33.85 6.36
CA ILE A 13 16.65 32.77 5.72
C ILE A 13 15.74 32.15 4.65
N GLN A 14 15.84 32.65 3.43
CA GLN A 14 15.56 31.90 2.20
C GLN A 14 16.13 32.67 0.99
N ILE A 15 17.46 32.69 0.84
CA ILE A 15 18.13 32.95 -0.45
C ILE A 15 19.47 32.19 -0.46
N ILE A 16 19.46 30.91 -0.86
CA ILE A 16 20.55 30.22 -1.59
C ILE A 16 19.84 29.07 -2.33
N PHE A 17 19.24 29.25 -3.51
CA PHE A 17 19.85 29.08 -4.84
C PHE A 17 18.87 29.69 -5.87
N TYR A 18 19.41 30.12 -7.02
CA TYR A 18 18.78 30.90 -8.10
C TYR A 18 18.83 32.43 -7.94
N GLY A 19 19.95 32.99 -8.42
CA GLY A 19 20.06 34.41 -8.75
C GLY A 19 19.57 34.72 -10.16
N SER A 20 19.05 35.95 -10.30
CA SER A 20 18.80 36.73 -11.54
C SER A 20 17.66 36.23 -12.45
N ALA A 21 16.70 37.03 -12.95
CA ALA A 21 16.57 38.47 -13.07
C ALA A 21 15.10 38.87 -13.33
N TYR A 22 14.84 40.17 -13.15
CA TYR A 22 13.68 40.98 -13.57
C TYR A 22 12.46 41.09 -12.64
N ALA A 23 12.31 42.32 -12.13
CA ALA A 23 11.13 42.90 -11.54
C ALA A 23 10.49 43.88 -12.56
N GLU A 24 9.15 43.94 -12.55
CA GLU A 24 8.18 44.93 -13.10
C GLU A 24 6.93 44.10 -13.49
N GLU A 25 5.68 44.30 -13.02
CA GLU A 25 4.90 45.46 -12.63
C GLU A 25 3.78 45.05 -11.63
N ALA A 26 3.17 46.05 -10.99
CA ALA A 26 2.25 45.95 -9.88
C ALA A 26 0.76 45.70 -10.26
N THR A 27 -0.02 45.39 -9.22
CA THR A 27 -1.48 45.59 -9.03
C THR A 27 -2.45 44.45 -9.39
N THR A 28 -2.81 43.66 -8.36
CA THR A 28 -4.21 43.55 -7.90
C THR A 28 -4.23 42.98 -6.48
N LEU A 29 -4.74 43.77 -5.53
CA LEU A 29 -5.18 43.28 -4.22
C LEU A 29 -6.43 42.41 -4.44
N LYS A 30 -6.30 41.10 -4.27
CA LYS A 30 -7.42 40.21 -3.97
C LYS A 30 -7.17 39.56 -2.61
N GLU A 31 -8.12 39.85 -1.74
CA GLU A 31 -8.49 39.20 -0.48
C GLU A 31 -7.68 37.97 -0.08
N ASN A 32 -7.06 38.08 1.10
CA ASN A 32 -6.37 37.04 1.83
C ASN A 32 -7.23 35.77 1.99
N GLN A 33 -6.96 34.74 1.17
CA GLN A 33 -7.07 33.36 1.63
C GLN A 33 -5.77 33.05 2.38
N TYR A 34 -5.79 33.24 3.70
CA TYR A 34 -4.83 32.55 4.56
C TYR A 34 -5.17 31.07 4.48
N SER A 35 -4.51 30.33 3.59
CA SER A 35 -4.25 28.92 3.82
C SER A 35 -3.52 28.83 5.15
N ILE A 36 -4.15 28.22 6.16
CA ILE A 36 -3.41 27.78 7.33
C ILE A 36 -2.62 26.57 6.83
N GLU A 37 -1.49 26.81 6.17
CA GLU A 37 -0.44 25.80 6.12
C GLU A 37 -0.11 25.53 7.59
N THR A 38 -0.57 24.38 8.09
CA THR A 38 -0.12 23.87 9.38
C THR A 38 1.38 23.70 9.27
N HIS A 39 2.12 24.70 9.78
CA HIS A 39 3.57 24.66 9.85
C HIS A 39 3.93 23.39 10.62
N LYS A 40 4.54 22.43 9.93
CA LYS A 40 4.99 21.20 10.57
C LYS A 40 5.99 21.56 11.67
N VAL A 41 5.83 20.96 12.85
CA VAL A 41 6.64 21.28 14.02
C VAL A 41 7.97 20.53 13.93
N ILE A 42 9.06 21.27 13.77
CA ILE A 42 10.41 20.74 13.86
C ILE A 42 10.72 20.47 15.33
N CYS A 43 11.24 19.27 15.61
CA CYS A 43 11.55 18.85 16.96
C CYS A 43 12.74 19.64 17.53
N GLU A 44 12.79 19.80 18.86
CA GLU A 44 13.80 20.64 19.53
C GLU A 44 15.22 20.17 19.23
N GLU A 45 15.46 18.87 19.41
CA GLU A 45 16.73 18.25 19.04
C GLU A 45 16.77 17.83 17.57
N SER A 46 17.97 17.94 16.99
CA SER A 46 18.18 17.51 15.61
C SER A 46 18.11 15.99 15.45
N SER A 47 18.61 15.21 16.41
CA SER A 47 18.60 13.74 16.41
C SER A 47 18.15 13.23 17.77
N TYR A 48 17.53 12.05 17.79
CA TYR A 48 17.08 11.39 19.02
C TYR A 48 17.62 9.96 19.10
N GLN A 49 18.10 9.58 20.28
CA GLN A 49 18.37 8.20 20.68
C GLN A 49 17.42 7.88 21.83
N LEU A 50 16.49 6.96 21.61
CA LEU A 50 15.53 6.48 22.60
C LEU A 50 15.93 5.05 22.96
N SER A 51 16.63 4.87 24.05
CA SER A 51 17.22 3.59 24.47
C SER A 51 16.33 2.82 25.46
N THR A 52 15.35 3.49 26.07
CA THR A 52 14.45 2.94 27.08
C THR A 52 13.00 3.39 26.86
N GLN A 53 12.04 2.63 27.41
CA GLN A 53 10.63 3.04 27.34
C GLN A 53 10.39 4.41 27.98
N ALA A 54 11.09 4.74 29.07
CA ALA A 54 10.92 6.02 29.75
C ALA A 54 11.31 7.21 28.86
N GLU A 55 12.30 7.04 27.98
CA GLU A 55 12.70 8.07 27.00
C GLU A 55 11.67 8.19 25.88
N VAL A 56 11.10 7.07 25.41
CA VAL A 56 9.98 7.10 24.46
C VAL A 56 8.77 7.82 25.07
N ASP A 57 8.44 7.53 26.33
CA ASP A 57 7.33 8.16 27.05
C ASP A 57 7.59 9.65 27.35
N ALA A 58 8.85 10.09 27.34
CA ALA A 58 9.25 11.47 27.51
C ALA A 58 9.35 12.24 26.17
N PHE A 59 9.18 11.57 25.03
CA PHE A 59 9.29 12.18 23.71
C PHE A 59 8.24 13.30 23.53
N PRO A 60 8.59 14.45 22.92
CA PRO A 60 7.66 15.56 22.75
C PRO A 60 6.43 15.20 21.90
N ASP A 61 5.23 15.50 22.39
CA ASP A 61 3.97 15.14 21.72
C ASP A 61 3.67 15.94 20.46
N ASP A 62 4.20 17.15 20.33
CA ASP A 62 3.97 18.04 19.19
C ASP A 62 5.03 17.92 18.09
N CYS A 63 6.09 17.14 18.32
CA CYS A 63 7.20 16.95 17.39
C CYS A 63 6.76 16.16 16.14
N GLN A 64 6.95 16.74 14.96
CA GLN A 64 6.55 16.17 13.66
C GLN A 64 7.71 15.93 12.70
N ILE A 65 8.82 16.67 12.82
CA ILE A 65 9.99 16.56 11.93
C ILE A 65 11.28 16.46 12.74
N ILE A 66 11.96 15.32 12.64
CA ILE A 66 13.34 15.15 13.12
C ILE A 66 14.26 15.46 11.94
N THR A 67 15.11 16.48 12.05
CA THR A 67 16.03 16.87 10.94
C THR A 67 17.24 15.94 10.78
N GLY A 68 17.55 15.16 11.81
CA GLY A 68 18.67 14.25 11.91
C GLY A 68 18.22 12.79 11.99
N ASP A 69 18.91 12.01 12.81
CA ASP A 69 18.69 10.58 12.97
C ASP A 69 17.71 10.30 14.12
N LEU A 70 16.88 9.27 13.95
CA LEU A 70 16.08 8.69 15.03
C LEU A 70 16.54 7.25 15.26
N ILE A 71 17.01 6.97 16.46
CA ILE A 71 17.42 5.63 16.88
C ILE A 71 16.51 5.19 18.02
N ILE A 72 15.83 4.06 17.84
CA ILE A 72 14.93 3.43 18.82
C ILE A 72 15.54 2.09 19.22
N GLY A 73 15.93 2.02 20.49
CA GLY A 73 16.64 0.91 21.11
C GLY A 73 18.14 1.18 21.23
N ASN A 74 18.95 0.14 21.15
CA ASN A 74 20.34 0.18 21.64
C ASN A 74 21.35 -0.39 20.64
N ASP A 75 22.61 0.02 20.80
CA ASP A 75 23.78 -0.59 20.15
C ASP A 75 24.10 -1.97 20.70
N GLN A 76 24.66 -2.77 19.79
CA GLN A 76 25.04 -4.19 19.88
C GLN A 76 25.21 -4.71 21.33
N GLU A 77 24.56 -5.85 21.61
CA GLU A 77 24.53 -6.63 22.87
C GLU A 77 23.65 -6.12 24.02
N ILE A 78 23.24 -4.85 24.06
CA ILE A 78 22.35 -4.34 25.12
C ILE A 78 20.92 -4.28 24.61
N LYS A 79 20.03 -5.05 25.24
CA LYS A 79 18.62 -5.10 24.89
C LYS A 79 17.84 -3.97 25.55
N SER A 80 17.02 -3.27 24.76
CA SER A 80 16.12 -2.23 25.24
C SER A 80 14.85 -2.83 25.85
N ASN A 81 14.31 -2.13 26.86
CA ASN A 81 13.01 -2.45 27.46
C ASN A 81 11.82 -1.75 26.76
N ILE A 82 12.04 -1.15 25.58
CA ILE A 82 10.97 -0.52 24.79
C ILE A 82 9.98 -1.60 24.34
N TYR A 83 8.72 -1.38 24.65
CA TYR A 83 7.59 -2.24 24.25
C TYR A 83 6.53 -1.48 23.46
N SER A 84 6.51 -0.14 23.52
CA SER A 84 5.59 0.70 22.76
C SER A 84 6.28 1.96 22.26
N ILE A 85 6.05 2.29 20.99
CA ILE A 85 6.47 3.56 20.39
C ILE A 85 5.29 4.44 19.96
N SER A 86 4.09 4.16 20.47
CA SER A 86 2.86 4.90 20.13
C SER A 86 2.95 6.41 20.37
N ARG A 87 3.88 6.86 21.22
CA ARG A 87 4.16 8.27 21.45
C ARG A 87 4.68 9.01 20.22
N LEU A 88 5.28 8.29 19.26
CA LEU A 88 5.90 8.87 18.07
C LEU A 88 4.91 9.16 16.92
N LYS A 89 3.61 8.92 17.13
CA LYS A 89 2.54 8.95 16.10
C LYS A 89 2.41 10.25 15.30
N HIS A 90 2.96 11.36 15.80
CA HIS A 90 2.90 12.66 15.13
C HIS A 90 4.09 12.90 14.19
N LEU A 91 5.10 12.02 14.19
CA LEU A 91 6.22 12.12 13.27
C LEU A 91 5.77 11.91 11.83
N THR A 92 6.19 12.82 10.96
CA THR A 92 5.92 12.77 9.51
C THR A 92 7.19 12.68 8.67
N SER A 93 8.36 13.03 9.21
CA SER A 93 9.60 13.07 8.44
C SER A 93 10.83 12.87 9.32
N ILE A 94 11.81 12.12 8.79
CA ILE A 94 13.14 11.95 9.36
C ILE A 94 14.18 12.40 8.32
N GLY A 95 14.94 13.44 8.64
CA GLY A 95 15.87 14.06 7.69
C GLY A 95 17.12 13.23 7.40
N LYS A 96 17.47 12.29 8.29
CA LYS A 96 18.54 11.31 8.06
C LYS A 96 18.02 9.88 8.21
N SER A 97 18.57 9.10 9.15
CA SER A 97 18.33 7.66 9.24
C SER A 97 17.32 7.33 10.35
N LEU A 98 16.47 6.35 10.10
CA LEU A 98 15.65 5.69 11.10
C LEU A 98 16.25 4.33 11.43
N GLN A 99 16.59 4.10 12.70
CA GLN A 99 17.10 2.81 13.16
C GLN A 99 16.22 2.30 14.31
N ILE A 100 15.72 1.07 14.19
CA ILE A 100 14.89 0.43 15.20
C ILE A 100 15.53 -0.91 15.52
N ARG A 101 16.20 -0.99 16.66
CA ARG A 101 17.12 -2.09 16.92
C ARG A 101 17.26 -2.53 18.36
N ASN A 102 17.40 -3.84 18.56
CA ASN A 102 17.60 -4.47 19.86
C ASN A 102 16.46 -4.18 20.86
N ASN A 103 15.20 -4.25 20.41
CA ASN A 103 14.04 -4.09 21.29
C ASN A 103 13.35 -5.44 21.52
N GLU A 104 13.64 -6.10 22.65
CA GLU A 104 13.14 -7.46 22.92
C GLU A 104 11.63 -7.54 23.11
N SER A 105 11.03 -6.46 23.61
CA SER A 105 9.61 -6.43 23.98
C SER A 105 8.75 -5.70 22.95
N LEU A 106 9.34 -5.11 21.91
CA LEU A 106 8.62 -4.34 20.93
C LEU A 106 7.90 -5.27 19.96
N THR A 107 6.58 -5.28 20.06
CA THR A 107 5.71 -6.07 19.18
C THR A 107 5.15 -5.25 18.02
N SER A 108 5.21 -3.92 18.13
CA SER A 108 4.57 -3.01 17.19
C SER A 108 5.35 -1.72 16.84
N LEU A 109 5.36 -1.33 15.56
CA LEU A 109 5.81 0.00 15.10
C LEU A 109 4.68 0.99 14.80
N PHE A 110 3.42 0.72 15.18
CA PHE A 110 2.27 1.59 14.81
C PHE A 110 2.45 3.07 15.18
N GLY A 111 3.35 3.41 16.10
CA GLY A 111 3.73 4.80 16.35
C GLY A 111 4.42 5.53 15.19
N LEU A 112 4.74 4.88 14.08
CA LEU A 112 5.48 5.46 12.95
C LEU A 112 4.64 5.61 11.66
N HIS A 113 3.33 5.35 11.73
CA HIS A 113 2.43 5.33 10.57
C HIS A 113 2.37 6.64 9.78
N GLY A 114 2.66 7.78 10.41
CA GLY A 114 2.62 9.09 9.76
C GLY A 114 3.87 9.44 8.93
N ILE A 115 4.95 8.65 9.01
CA ILE A 115 6.23 8.97 8.36
C ILE A 115 6.11 8.79 6.86
N THR A 116 6.33 9.87 6.10
CA THR A 116 6.29 9.86 4.63
C THR A 116 7.67 9.89 3.97
N PHE A 117 8.70 10.32 4.71
CA PHE A 117 10.04 10.56 4.17
C PHE A 117 11.15 10.17 5.15
N ILE A 118 12.16 9.46 4.65
CA ILE A 118 13.44 9.16 5.33
C ILE A 118 14.59 9.56 4.39
N GLY A 119 15.38 10.54 4.81
CA GLY A 119 16.44 11.13 3.96
C GLY A 119 17.73 10.31 3.85
N LYS A 120 17.87 9.23 4.63
CA LYS A 120 18.98 8.28 4.50
C LYS A 120 18.50 6.85 4.65
N ASN A 121 18.95 6.14 5.70
CA ASN A 121 18.79 4.70 5.80
C ASN A 121 17.63 4.34 6.72
N LEU A 122 16.92 3.26 6.40
CA LEU A 122 15.95 2.60 7.27
C LEU A 122 16.53 1.26 7.70
N LEU A 123 16.84 1.12 8.99
CA LEU A 123 17.32 -0.12 9.60
C LEU A 123 16.31 -0.61 10.63
N ILE A 124 15.83 -1.84 10.45
CA ILE A 124 14.99 -2.55 11.43
C ILE A 124 15.69 -3.86 11.74
N SER A 125 16.29 -3.97 12.92
CA SER A 125 17.05 -5.17 13.27
C SER A 125 16.91 -5.66 14.70
N GLU A 126 17.03 -6.97 14.93
CA GLU A 126 17.08 -7.53 16.30
C GLU A 126 15.85 -7.14 17.15
N ASN A 127 14.65 -7.18 16.57
CA ASN A 127 13.38 -7.01 17.28
C ASN A 127 12.59 -8.33 17.26
N PRO A 128 12.95 -9.31 18.11
CA PRO A 128 12.52 -10.71 17.93
C PRO A 128 11.01 -10.94 18.09
N LEU A 129 10.28 -10.07 18.80
CA LEU A 129 8.82 -10.17 18.99
C LEU A 129 8.01 -9.28 18.02
N LEU A 130 8.68 -8.57 17.12
CA LEU A 130 8.03 -7.74 16.11
C LEU A 130 7.30 -8.65 15.12
N SER A 131 5.95 -8.62 15.12
CA SER A 131 5.12 -9.60 14.41
C SER A 131 4.01 -9.01 13.54
N GLN A 132 3.47 -7.86 13.92
CA GLN A 132 2.50 -7.11 13.12
C GLN A 132 3.23 -6.24 12.08
N PHE A 133 2.58 -5.72 11.03
CA PHE A 133 3.30 -4.89 10.03
C PHE A 133 2.39 -3.96 9.21
N ASP A 134 1.67 -3.04 9.87
CA ASP A 134 0.80 -2.05 9.21
C ASP A 134 1.31 -0.60 9.42
N TRP A 135 2.63 -0.36 9.43
CA TRP A 135 3.16 0.78 10.21
C TRP A 135 3.98 1.84 9.50
N LEU A 136 4.44 1.60 8.28
CA LEU A 136 5.11 2.61 7.45
C LEU A 136 4.32 2.85 6.15
N TYR A 137 3.01 2.57 6.16
CA TYR A 137 2.20 2.60 4.94
C TYR A 137 2.14 3.98 4.27
N ALA A 138 2.52 5.05 4.98
CA ALA A 138 2.61 6.39 4.42
C ALA A 138 3.99 6.71 3.81
N LEU A 139 5.02 5.87 4.03
CA LEU A 139 6.38 6.08 3.56
C LEU A 139 6.44 5.94 2.04
N THR A 140 6.71 7.03 1.34
CA THR A 140 6.81 7.03 -0.13
C THR A 140 8.25 7.06 -0.63
N THR A 141 9.17 7.62 0.15
CA THR A 141 10.54 7.90 -0.28
C THR A 141 11.56 7.54 0.80
N LEU A 142 12.56 6.75 0.40
CA LEU A 142 13.76 6.41 1.15
C LEU A 142 14.98 6.71 0.28
N GLU A 143 15.76 7.74 0.62
CA GLU A 143 16.89 8.17 -0.23
C GLU A 143 18.12 7.26 -0.11
N GLY A 144 18.23 6.45 0.94
CA GLY A 144 19.36 5.55 1.21
C GLY A 144 18.97 4.07 1.29
N ASP A 145 19.66 3.35 2.18
CA ASP A 145 19.57 1.89 2.28
C ASP A 145 18.33 1.43 3.07
N LEU A 146 17.72 0.34 2.62
CA LEU A 146 16.73 -0.44 3.36
C LEU A 146 17.38 -1.70 3.94
N SER A 147 17.31 -1.87 5.26
CA SER A 147 17.82 -3.06 5.93
C SER A 147 16.84 -3.61 6.96
N ILE A 148 16.42 -4.86 6.76
CA ILE A 148 15.53 -5.61 7.65
C ILE A 148 16.24 -6.91 8.04
N ASP A 149 16.76 -6.97 9.27
CA ASP A 149 17.65 -8.05 9.70
C ASP A 149 17.23 -8.67 11.04
N SER A 150 17.15 -10.00 11.11
CA SER A 150 17.03 -10.72 12.40
C SER A 150 15.79 -10.31 13.22
N ASN A 151 14.64 -10.16 12.56
CA ASN A 151 13.33 -9.95 13.20
C ASN A 151 12.52 -11.25 13.11
N ASN A 152 12.83 -12.24 13.95
CA ASN A 152 12.37 -13.63 13.75
C ASN A 152 10.85 -13.81 13.70
N SER A 153 10.06 -12.99 14.41
CA SER A 153 8.59 -13.06 14.40
C SER A 153 7.93 -12.29 13.25
N LEU A 154 8.72 -11.60 12.41
CA LEU A 154 8.22 -10.75 11.34
C LEU A 154 7.50 -11.59 10.28
N TYR A 155 6.19 -11.39 10.11
CA TYR A 155 5.37 -12.21 9.22
C TYR A 155 5.07 -11.57 7.86
N ASN A 156 5.15 -10.26 7.72
CA ASN A 156 5.01 -9.60 6.42
C ASN A 156 5.74 -8.25 6.42
N VAL A 157 5.93 -7.65 5.24
CA VAL A 157 6.54 -6.32 5.06
C VAL A 157 5.60 -5.32 4.34
N SER A 158 4.28 -5.56 4.41
CA SER A 158 3.25 -4.87 3.60
C SER A 158 3.11 -3.37 3.89
N GLY A 159 3.43 -2.94 5.11
CA GLY A 159 3.59 -1.55 5.49
C GLY A 159 4.60 -0.76 4.65
N LEU A 160 5.45 -1.39 3.81
CA LEU A 160 6.30 -0.67 2.85
C LEU A 160 5.66 -0.51 1.45
N SER A 161 4.43 -0.96 1.24
CA SER A 161 3.77 -1.00 -0.08
C SER A 161 3.74 0.31 -0.86
N LYS A 162 3.65 1.47 -0.18
CA LYS A 162 3.70 2.79 -0.82
C LYS A 162 5.11 3.31 -1.09
N LEU A 163 6.15 2.61 -0.65
CA LEU A 163 7.53 3.00 -0.88
C LEU A 163 7.86 2.84 -2.37
N GLN A 164 7.96 3.97 -3.07
CA GLN A 164 8.14 4.00 -4.53
C GLN A 164 9.60 4.12 -4.94
N ASP A 165 10.42 4.76 -4.10
CA ASP A 165 11.80 5.10 -4.40
C ASP A 165 12.70 4.71 -3.23
N ILE A 166 13.63 3.78 -3.49
CA ILE A 166 14.74 3.39 -2.62
C ILE A 166 16.02 3.77 -3.36
N GLY A 167 16.78 4.72 -2.80
CA GLY A 167 17.98 5.26 -3.42
C GLY A 167 19.26 4.47 -3.16
N GLY A 168 19.25 3.56 -2.18
CA GLY A 168 20.40 2.74 -1.79
C GLY A 168 20.17 1.24 -1.91
N ASN A 169 20.98 0.48 -1.16
CA ASN A 169 20.95 -0.99 -1.15
C ASN A 169 19.76 -1.52 -0.36
N ILE A 170 19.30 -2.72 -0.73
CA ILE A 170 18.20 -3.41 -0.08
C ILE A 170 18.71 -4.72 0.51
N SER A 171 18.52 -4.89 1.82
CA SER A 171 18.88 -6.12 2.53
C SER A 171 17.71 -6.64 3.37
N VAL A 172 17.31 -7.88 3.13
CA VAL A 172 16.33 -8.61 3.96
C VAL A 172 16.98 -9.92 4.39
N ILE A 173 17.40 -9.97 5.65
CA ILE A 173 18.30 -11.01 6.15
C ILE A 173 17.77 -11.64 7.44
N ASN A 174 17.88 -12.96 7.59
CA ASN A 174 17.61 -13.67 8.85
C ASN A 174 16.21 -13.42 9.48
N ASN A 175 15.16 -13.16 8.68
CA ASN A 175 13.79 -13.02 9.19
C ASN A 175 13.07 -14.37 9.10
N GLU A 176 13.07 -15.14 10.19
CA GLU A 176 12.67 -16.54 10.22
C GLU A 176 11.21 -16.80 9.79
N SER A 177 10.27 -15.96 10.21
CA SER A 177 8.83 -16.16 9.98
C SER A 177 8.31 -15.53 8.69
N LEU A 178 9.13 -14.79 7.94
CA LEU A 178 8.71 -14.02 6.78
C LEU A 178 8.46 -14.96 5.58
N PRO A 179 7.21 -15.14 5.10
CA PRO A 179 6.89 -16.08 4.03
C PRO A 179 6.99 -15.46 2.62
N GLN A 180 6.93 -14.12 2.53
CA GLN A 180 6.87 -13.35 1.29
C GLN A 180 7.41 -11.92 1.47
N LEU A 181 7.73 -11.24 0.36
CA LEU A 181 8.27 -9.87 0.33
C LEU A 181 7.24 -8.82 -0.15
N TYR A 182 5.94 -9.06 0.05
CA TYR A 182 4.90 -8.08 -0.32
C TYR A 182 5.09 -6.78 0.46
N GLY A 183 5.14 -5.66 -0.27
CA GLY A 183 5.47 -4.34 0.26
C GLY A 183 6.82 -3.82 -0.22
N ILE A 184 7.77 -4.69 -0.59
CA ILE A 184 9.02 -4.27 -1.24
C ILE A 184 8.81 -4.33 -2.75
N ASN A 185 8.29 -3.23 -3.30
CA ASN A 185 7.94 -3.09 -4.71
C ASN A 185 9.11 -2.49 -5.52
N LEU A 186 10.02 -3.33 -5.98
CA LEU A 186 11.22 -2.88 -6.69
C LEU A 186 10.94 -2.56 -8.17
N LYS A 187 11.47 -1.45 -8.65
CA LYS A 187 11.55 -1.09 -10.07
C LYS A 187 12.94 -1.47 -10.61
N PRO A 188 13.10 -1.61 -11.93
CA PRO A 188 14.43 -1.85 -12.53
C PRO A 188 15.49 -0.82 -12.09
N ASP A 189 15.11 0.44 -11.90
CA ASP A 189 16.06 1.50 -11.52
C ASP A 189 16.60 1.34 -10.09
N ASN A 190 15.94 0.56 -9.22
CA ASN A 190 16.46 0.26 -7.89
C ASN A 190 17.64 -0.72 -7.93
N ILE A 191 17.74 -1.54 -8.98
CA ILE A 191 18.87 -2.47 -9.16
C ILE A 191 19.94 -1.76 -9.99
N VAL A 192 20.92 -1.17 -9.32
CA VAL A 192 22.12 -0.62 -9.98
C VAL A 192 23.18 -1.71 -10.14
N ASN A 193 24.00 -1.60 -11.20
CA ASN A 193 25.07 -2.57 -11.50
C ASN A 193 26.30 -2.37 -10.58
N ASP A 194 26.04 -2.12 -9.29
CA ASP A 194 27.04 -2.04 -8.24
C ASP A 194 26.98 -3.34 -7.42
N GLU A 195 28.14 -3.80 -6.93
CA GLU A 195 28.20 -5.01 -6.10
C GLU A 195 27.29 -4.87 -4.86
N GLN A 196 26.47 -5.91 -4.59
CA GLN A 196 25.63 -6.03 -3.38
C GLN A 196 24.45 -5.05 -3.24
N ASN A 197 23.85 -4.63 -4.35
CA ASN A 197 22.63 -3.82 -4.33
C ASN A 197 21.43 -4.50 -3.63
N LEU A 198 21.16 -5.78 -3.92
CA LEU A 198 20.00 -6.50 -3.38
C LEU A 198 20.45 -7.80 -2.70
N ILE A 199 20.28 -7.89 -1.38
CA ILE A 199 20.61 -9.08 -0.59
C ILE A 199 19.35 -9.63 0.09
N ILE A 200 18.91 -10.82 -0.32
CA ILE A 200 17.82 -11.55 0.32
C ILE A 200 18.37 -12.89 0.82
N SER A 201 18.72 -12.97 2.11
CA SER A 201 19.46 -14.13 2.62
C SER A 201 19.04 -14.65 3.98
N GLY A 202 18.93 -15.97 4.12
CA GLY A 202 18.71 -16.59 5.43
C GLY A 202 17.30 -16.39 5.98
N ASN A 203 16.29 -16.22 5.12
CA ASN A 203 14.88 -16.14 5.52
C ASN A 203 14.22 -17.52 5.27
N PRO A 204 14.28 -18.47 6.23
CA PRO A 204 13.90 -19.88 6.00
C PRO A 204 12.42 -20.12 5.72
N SER A 205 11.51 -19.19 6.02
CA SER A 205 10.09 -19.29 5.63
C SER A 205 9.79 -18.65 4.28
N LEU A 206 10.70 -17.82 3.75
CA LEU A 206 10.45 -17.01 2.56
C LEU A 206 10.40 -17.89 1.32
N SER A 207 9.21 -18.11 0.79
CA SER A 207 8.94 -18.94 -0.38
C SER A 207 8.38 -18.20 -1.57
N ASP A 208 7.82 -17.00 -1.37
CA ASP A 208 7.30 -16.15 -2.45
C ASP A 208 8.18 -14.89 -2.63
N CYS A 209 8.86 -14.81 -3.77
CA CYS A 209 9.71 -13.68 -4.16
C CYS A 209 9.17 -12.96 -5.41
N SER A 210 7.89 -13.17 -5.74
CA SER A 210 7.26 -12.59 -6.91
C SER A 210 7.30 -11.05 -6.96
N SER A 211 7.34 -10.36 -5.81
CA SER A 211 7.50 -8.90 -5.77
C SER A 211 8.84 -8.41 -6.33
N LEU A 212 9.85 -9.29 -6.47
CA LEU A 212 11.13 -8.94 -7.07
C LEU A 212 11.09 -8.98 -8.61
N CYS A 213 10.13 -9.69 -9.20
CA CYS A 213 10.09 -9.94 -10.65
C CYS A 213 10.09 -8.66 -11.51
N PRO A 214 9.34 -7.59 -11.18
CA PRO A 214 9.36 -6.36 -11.97
C PRO A 214 10.76 -5.73 -12.10
N ALA A 215 11.60 -5.87 -11.07
CA ALA A 215 12.98 -5.37 -11.08
C ALA A 215 13.97 -6.31 -11.78
N LEU A 216 13.74 -7.63 -11.72
CA LEU A 216 14.68 -8.63 -12.25
C LEU A 216 14.49 -8.91 -13.75
N LEU A 217 13.26 -8.91 -14.27
CA LEU A 217 12.96 -9.40 -15.63
C LEU A 217 13.44 -8.49 -16.78
N ASN A 218 13.73 -7.23 -16.49
CA ASN A 218 14.10 -6.23 -17.52
C ASN A 218 15.56 -5.76 -17.43
N LYS A 219 16.39 -6.42 -16.62
CA LYS A 219 17.81 -6.10 -16.46
C LYS A 219 18.69 -7.08 -17.22
N SER A 220 19.64 -6.53 -17.97
CA SER A 220 20.66 -7.32 -18.69
C SER A 220 21.76 -7.83 -17.78
N GLU A 221 21.96 -7.20 -16.61
CA GLU A 221 23.02 -7.49 -15.65
C GLU A 221 22.42 -7.48 -14.24
N LEU A 222 22.72 -8.51 -13.44
CA LEU A 222 22.19 -8.71 -12.08
C LEU A 222 23.31 -9.02 -11.07
N ASP A 223 24.54 -8.58 -11.34
CA ASP A 223 25.73 -8.89 -10.53
C ASP A 223 25.63 -8.35 -9.08
N GLY A 224 24.80 -7.33 -8.86
CA GLY A 224 24.48 -6.79 -7.55
C GLY A 224 23.44 -7.58 -6.73
N VAL A 225 22.88 -8.67 -7.27
CA VAL A 225 21.78 -9.42 -6.66
C VAL A 225 22.25 -10.73 -6.03
N ASN A 226 22.06 -10.86 -4.72
CA ASN A 226 22.40 -12.05 -3.95
C ASN A 226 21.16 -12.59 -3.20
N ILE A 227 20.60 -13.68 -3.73
CA ILE A 227 19.46 -14.39 -3.14
C ILE A 227 19.95 -15.78 -2.72
N THR A 228 19.97 -16.09 -1.43
CA THR A 228 20.51 -17.35 -0.90
C THR A 228 19.88 -17.79 0.41
N ARG A 229 19.90 -19.08 0.76
CA ARG A 229 19.43 -19.59 2.06
C ARG A 229 17.97 -19.21 2.41
N ASN A 230 17.12 -19.05 1.40
CA ASN A 230 15.66 -18.93 1.58
C ASN A 230 14.95 -20.21 1.09
N LYS A 231 13.62 -20.25 1.16
CA LYS A 231 12.81 -21.44 0.85
C LYS A 231 12.30 -21.44 -0.60
N ALA A 232 12.07 -22.63 -1.13
CA ALA A 232 11.37 -22.85 -2.41
C ALA A 232 11.91 -21.96 -3.56
N GLN A 233 11.02 -21.22 -4.25
CA GLN A 233 11.36 -20.40 -5.41
C GLN A 233 12.28 -19.22 -5.07
N CYS A 234 12.41 -18.87 -3.79
CA CYS A 234 13.35 -17.85 -3.29
C CYS A 234 14.75 -18.36 -2.98
N SER A 235 15.06 -19.63 -3.25
CA SER A 235 16.32 -20.26 -2.79
C SER A 235 17.60 -19.73 -3.46
N SER A 236 17.48 -19.18 -4.68
CA SER A 236 18.59 -18.65 -5.46
C SER A 236 18.11 -17.62 -6.48
N LEU A 237 19.01 -16.77 -6.99
CA LEU A 237 18.68 -15.84 -8.08
C LEU A 237 18.09 -16.57 -9.29
N ASN A 238 18.72 -17.65 -9.74
CA ASN A 238 18.21 -18.46 -10.86
C ASN A 238 16.81 -19.02 -10.59
N SER A 239 16.53 -19.44 -9.35
CA SER A 239 15.20 -19.95 -8.99
C SER A 239 14.14 -18.85 -9.03
N VAL A 240 14.50 -17.64 -8.61
CA VAL A 240 13.61 -16.47 -8.68
C VAL A 240 13.44 -16.04 -10.13
N GLU A 241 14.51 -15.96 -10.93
CA GLU A 241 14.41 -15.66 -12.37
C GLU A 241 13.53 -16.69 -13.09
N GLU A 242 13.65 -17.98 -12.75
CA GLU A 242 12.80 -19.01 -13.33
C GLU A 242 11.33 -18.81 -12.90
N ASP A 243 11.06 -18.56 -11.61
CA ASP A 243 9.71 -18.26 -11.10
C ASP A 243 9.12 -17.01 -11.75
N CYS A 244 9.93 -15.96 -11.93
CA CYS A 244 9.57 -14.75 -12.65
C CYS A 244 9.36 -15.00 -14.15
N ARG A 245 10.03 -16.00 -14.73
CA ARG A 245 9.84 -16.46 -16.12
C ARG A 245 8.70 -17.47 -16.25
N ILE A 246 8.10 -17.94 -15.15
CA ILE A 246 6.77 -18.60 -15.17
C ILE A 246 5.69 -17.53 -15.44
N GLU A 247 5.88 -16.74 -16.48
CA GLU A 247 4.82 -16.05 -17.21
C GLU A 247 4.40 -16.97 -18.36
N THR A 248 3.83 -18.13 -18.02
CA THR A 248 3.30 -19.04 -19.03
C THR A 248 1.94 -18.52 -19.46
N LEU A 249 1.84 -18.10 -20.72
CA LEU A 249 0.58 -17.73 -21.33
C LEU A 249 -0.36 -18.94 -21.30
N CYS A 250 -1.50 -18.77 -20.64
CA CYS A 250 -2.57 -19.74 -20.71
C CYS A 250 -3.02 -19.89 -22.17
N PRO A 251 -3.49 -21.08 -22.59
CA PRO A 251 -4.13 -21.25 -23.89
C PRO A 251 -5.11 -20.12 -24.17
N ALA A 252 -5.03 -19.55 -25.39
CA ALA A 252 -5.72 -18.34 -25.81
C ALA A 252 -7.25 -18.54 -25.87
N LYS A 253 -7.91 -18.39 -24.73
CA LYS A 253 -9.36 -18.48 -24.55
C LYS A 253 -9.77 -17.80 -23.23
N ASP A 254 -11.07 -17.68 -23.06
CA ASP A 254 -11.68 -17.36 -21.77
C ASP A 254 -11.68 -18.59 -20.86
N TYR A 255 -11.58 -18.35 -19.56
CA TYR A 255 -11.66 -19.36 -18.51
C TYR A 255 -12.88 -19.06 -17.65
N THR A 256 -13.81 -20.01 -17.59
CA THR A 256 -14.98 -19.97 -16.73
C THR A 256 -14.89 -21.14 -15.76
N PHE A 257 -15.01 -20.84 -14.47
CA PHE A 257 -15.05 -21.82 -13.39
C PHE A 257 -16.40 -21.72 -12.69
N GLU A 258 -17.22 -22.75 -12.83
CA GLU A 258 -18.53 -22.85 -12.17
C GLU A 258 -18.49 -23.87 -11.02
N ARG A 259 -17.42 -24.68 -10.95
CA ARG A 259 -17.27 -25.72 -9.93
C ARG A 259 -15.92 -25.71 -9.26
N GLN A 260 -15.88 -26.07 -7.98
CA GLN A 260 -14.62 -26.19 -7.21
C GLN A 260 -13.64 -27.15 -7.89
N SER A 261 -14.12 -28.28 -8.42
CA SER A 261 -13.26 -29.26 -9.10
C SER A 261 -12.55 -28.69 -10.32
N GLU A 262 -13.11 -27.67 -10.97
CA GLU A 262 -12.49 -27.05 -12.16
C GLU A 262 -11.34 -26.12 -11.75
N ILE A 263 -11.48 -25.45 -10.61
CA ILE A 263 -10.42 -24.64 -9.99
C ILE A 263 -9.29 -25.57 -9.52
N ASP A 264 -9.61 -26.60 -8.74
CA ASP A 264 -8.63 -27.52 -8.17
C ASP A 264 -7.75 -28.18 -9.25
N ASP A 265 -8.36 -28.49 -10.39
CA ASP A 265 -7.69 -29.10 -11.53
C ASP A 265 -6.90 -28.11 -12.41
N PHE A 266 -7.15 -26.80 -12.29
CA PHE A 266 -6.70 -25.82 -13.28
C PHE A 266 -5.18 -25.75 -13.39
N TYR A 267 -4.48 -25.49 -12.28
CA TYR A 267 -3.03 -25.31 -12.32
C TYR A 267 -2.31 -26.61 -12.66
N ALA A 268 -2.79 -27.74 -12.13
CA ALA A 268 -2.25 -29.06 -12.43
C ALA A 268 -2.30 -29.40 -13.93
N LYS A 269 -3.31 -28.89 -14.65
CA LYS A 269 -3.49 -29.12 -16.10
C LYS A 269 -2.81 -28.06 -16.97
N SER A 270 -2.88 -26.80 -16.58
CA SER A 270 -2.50 -25.67 -17.44
C SER A 270 -1.06 -25.23 -17.24
N GLN A 271 -0.56 -25.31 -16.00
CA GLN A 271 0.76 -24.77 -15.59
C GLN A 271 1.00 -23.34 -16.11
N CYS A 272 -0.07 -22.55 -16.21
CA CYS A 272 -0.07 -21.21 -16.78
C CYS A 272 -0.44 -20.16 -15.74
N THR A 273 -0.01 -18.93 -16.00
CA THR A 273 -0.10 -17.81 -15.04
C THR A 273 -0.69 -16.55 -15.67
N ARG A 274 -0.77 -16.46 -17.00
CA ARG A 274 -1.31 -15.29 -17.70
C ARG A 274 -2.52 -15.66 -18.55
N ILE A 275 -3.69 -15.22 -18.13
CA ILE A 275 -4.92 -15.42 -18.88
C ILE A 275 -5.01 -14.35 -19.97
N GLN A 276 -5.05 -14.78 -21.24
CA GLN A 276 -5.20 -13.86 -22.38
C GLN A 276 -6.65 -13.43 -22.61
N GLY A 277 -7.60 -14.22 -22.12
CA GLY A 277 -9.03 -13.96 -22.23
C GLY A 277 -9.63 -13.35 -20.97
N ASN A 278 -10.93 -13.57 -20.78
CA ASN A 278 -11.63 -13.30 -19.54
C ASN A 278 -11.37 -14.43 -18.52
N LEU A 279 -11.33 -14.09 -17.24
CA LEU A 279 -11.41 -15.02 -16.11
C LEU A 279 -12.75 -14.80 -15.40
N ILE A 280 -13.61 -15.82 -15.42
CA ILE A 280 -14.94 -15.80 -14.83
C ILE A 280 -14.99 -16.90 -13.76
N ILE A 281 -15.32 -16.53 -12.53
CA ILE A 281 -15.44 -17.43 -11.39
C ILE A 281 -16.85 -17.28 -10.82
N GLY A 282 -17.58 -18.38 -10.75
CA GLY A 282 -19.01 -18.40 -10.51
C GLY A 282 -19.77 -18.01 -11.79
N SER A 283 -20.67 -17.04 -11.71
CA SER A 283 -21.54 -16.73 -12.85
C SER A 283 -20.93 -15.79 -13.89
N ALA A 284 -21.25 -16.02 -15.16
CA ALA A 284 -21.05 -15.02 -16.23
C ALA A 284 -22.19 -13.99 -16.32
N THR A 285 -23.32 -14.23 -15.64
CA THR A 285 -24.52 -13.38 -15.69
C THR A 285 -25.11 -13.17 -14.29
N PRO A 286 -25.81 -12.07 -14.00
CA PRO A 286 -26.38 -11.82 -12.67
C PRO A 286 -27.65 -12.66 -12.40
N ASN A 287 -27.56 -13.98 -12.55
CA ASN A 287 -28.61 -14.90 -12.12
C ASN A 287 -28.41 -15.28 -10.64
N PHE A 288 -28.99 -14.48 -9.74
CA PHE A 288 -28.89 -14.67 -8.28
C PHE A 288 -29.61 -15.92 -7.73
N ASN A 289 -30.21 -16.74 -8.61
CA ASN A 289 -30.86 -18.00 -8.22
C ASN A 289 -29.96 -19.22 -8.48
N GLU A 290 -28.82 -19.05 -9.14
CA GLU A 290 -27.83 -20.12 -9.33
C GLU A 290 -26.92 -20.22 -8.09
N THR A 291 -26.52 -21.45 -7.76
CA THR A 291 -25.60 -21.73 -6.65
C THR A 291 -24.39 -22.47 -7.20
N TYR A 292 -23.20 -21.94 -6.96
CA TYR A 292 -21.92 -22.56 -7.32
C TYR A 292 -21.29 -23.21 -6.08
N ASP A 293 -20.66 -24.37 -6.24
CA ASP A 293 -20.04 -25.14 -5.14
C ASP A 293 -18.60 -24.70 -4.82
N ILE A 294 -18.18 -23.56 -5.36
CA ILE A 294 -16.85 -22.98 -5.13
C ILE A 294 -16.76 -22.47 -3.69
N THR A 295 -15.73 -22.92 -2.98
CA THR A 295 -15.45 -22.58 -1.57
C THR A 295 -14.11 -21.87 -1.41
N ASN A 296 -13.18 -22.05 -2.35
CA ASN A 296 -11.85 -21.42 -2.34
C ASN A 296 -11.29 -21.28 -3.76
N LEU A 297 -10.26 -20.44 -3.92
CA LEU A 297 -9.61 -20.16 -5.20
C LEU A 297 -8.17 -20.72 -5.30
N GLU A 298 -7.79 -21.70 -4.47
CA GLU A 298 -6.39 -22.17 -4.34
C GLU A 298 -5.78 -22.62 -5.68
N GLY A 299 -6.58 -23.24 -6.54
CA GLY A 299 -6.12 -23.66 -7.87
C GLY A 299 -5.80 -22.52 -8.83
N LEU A 300 -6.11 -21.26 -8.49
CA LEU A 300 -5.81 -20.05 -9.26
C LEU A 300 -4.63 -19.25 -8.68
N ASN A 301 -3.92 -19.79 -7.67
CA ASN A 301 -2.93 -19.05 -6.91
C ASN A 301 -1.64 -18.64 -7.64
N MET A 302 -1.53 -19.05 -8.90
CA MET A 302 -0.42 -18.69 -9.77
C MET A 302 -0.82 -17.68 -10.86
N ILE A 303 -2.08 -17.25 -10.93
CA ILE A 303 -2.51 -16.27 -11.93
C ILE A 303 -1.95 -14.89 -11.59
N SER A 304 -1.12 -14.36 -12.49
CA SER A 304 -0.45 -13.06 -12.34
C SER A 304 -1.05 -11.95 -13.20
N SER A 305 -1.76 -12.30 -14.28
CA SER A 305 -2.49 -11.32 -15.08
C SER A 305 -3.70 -11.91 -15.79
N VAL A 306 -4.71 -11.06 -15.95
CA VAL A 306 -5.88 -11.30 -16.81
C VAL A 306 -5.91 -10.18 -17.85
N ALA A 307 -5.71 -10.51 -19.12
CA ALA A 307 -5.61 -9.49 -20.18
C ALA A 307 -6.95 -8.79 -20.45
N ASN A 308 -8.08 -9.51 -20.28
CA ASN A 308 -9.42 -8.93 -20.39
C ASN A 308 -10.07 -8.79 -19.00
N ASN A 309 -11.30 -9.25 -18.82
CA ASN A 309 -12.08 -9.02 -17.60
C ASN A 309 -11.86 -10.12 -16.57
N LEU A 310 -11.78 -9.74 -15.30
CA LEU A 310 -11.89 -10.63 -14.14
C LEU A 310 -13.27 -10.45 -13.49
N SER A 311 -14.07 -11.51 -13.42
CA SER A 311 -15.37 -11.52 -12.76
C SER A 311 -15.43 -12.63 -11.71
N ILE A 312 -15.68 -12.26 -10.46
CA ILE A 312 -15.88 -13.18 -9.33
C ILE A 312 -17.27 -12.91 -8.78
N MET A 313 -18.23 -13.79 -9.09
CA MET A 313 -19.60 -13.49 -8.70
C MET A 313 -20.49 -14.68 -8.36
N VAL A 314 -21.44 -14.42 -7.46
CA VAL A 314 -22.49 -15.37 -7.02
C VAL A 314 -21.90 -16.58 -6.28
N ILE A 315 -20.77 -16.42 -5.60
CA ILE A 315 -20.12 -17.50 -4.84
C ILE A 315 -20.46 -17.35 -3.36
N HIS A 316 -21.51 -18.03 -2.91
CA HIS A 316 -22.07 -17.83 -1.57
C HIS A 316 -21.17 -18.31 -0.42
N ASP A 317 -20.36 -19.35 -0.64
CA ASP A 317 -19.52 -19.94 0.40
C ASP A 317 -18.09 -19.38 0.43
N LEU A 318 -17.73 -18.51 -0.52
CA LEU A 318 -16.40 -17.90 -0.60
C LEU A 318 -16.24 -16.81 0.47
N GLN A 319 -15.25 -16.98 1.34
CA GLN A 319 -14.95 -16.02 2.43
C GLN A 319 -13.80 -15.07 2.11
N THR A 320 -12.85 -15.51 1.29
CA THR A 320 -11.66 -14.76 0.89
C THR A 320 -11.28 -15.06 -0.55
N ILE A 321 -10.56 -14.12 -1.18
CA ILE A 321 -9.91 -14.28 -2.48
C ILE A 321 -8.37 -14.27 -2.37
N ASP A 322 -7.82 -14.47 -1.18
CA ASP A 322 -6.37 -14.50 -0.90
C ASP A 322 -5.52 -15.34 -1.87
N PRO A 323 -6.00 -16.48 -2.41
CA PRO A 323 -5.24 -17.18 -3.42
C PRO A 323 -4.88 -16.32 -4.64
N LEU A 324 -5.63 -15.27 -4.96
CA LEU A 324 -5.30 -14.36 -6.06
C LEU A 324 -4.15 -13.39 -5.76
N SER A 325 -3.42 -13.55 -4.64
CA SER A 325 -2.36 -12.62 -4.20
C SER A 325 -1.26 -12.35 -5.24
N LYS A 326 -1.06 -13.23 -6.22
CA LYS A 326 -0.10 -13.02 -7.31
C LYS A 326 -0.61 -12.15 -8.46
N LEU A 327 -1.89 -11.77 -8.47
CA LEU A 327 -2.50 -11.00 -9.55
C LEU A 327 -2.00 -9.55 -9.53
N ILE A 328 -1.29 -9.16 -10.59
CA ILE A 328 -0.67 -7.84 -10.74
C ILE A 328 -1.52 -6.91 -11.63
N SER A 329 -2.24 -7.47 -12.60
CA SER A 329 -3.00 -6.67 -13.58
C SER A 329 -4.26 -7.35 -14.08
N VAL A 330 -5.30 -6.51 -14.27
CA VAL A 330 -6.51 -6.82 -15.02
C VAL A 330 -6.63 -5.80 -16.15
N GLY A 331 -6.48 -6.21 -17.40
CA GLY A 331 -6.50 -5.28 -18.54
C GLY A 331 -7.89 -4.75 -18.89
N GLY A 332 -8.95 -5.43 -18.46
CA GLY A 332 -10.34 -5.04 -18.63
C GLY A 332 -11.01 -4.55 -17.34
N HIS A 333 -12.24 -5.02 -17.13
CA HIS A 333 -13.02 -4.75 -15.92
C HIS A 333 -12.67 -5.75 -14.82
N LEU A 334 -12.60 -5.29 -13.57
CA LEU A 334 -12.61 -6.12 -12.38
C LEU A 334 -14.01 -6.05 -11.73
N LYS A 335 -14.67 -7.19 -11.62
CA LYS A 335 -16.00 -7.31 -11.01
C LYS A 335 -15.97 -8.33 -9.87
N ILE A 336 -16.37 -7.89 -8.67
CA ILE A 336 -16.55 -8.73 -7.49
C ILE A 336 -17.96 -8.49 -6.97
N SER A 337 -18.85 -9.46 -7.17
CA SER A 337 -20.26 -9.21 -6.87
C SER A 337 -21.07 -10.39 -6.37
N ALA A 338 -22.00 -10.14 -5.46
CA ALA A 338 -22.90 -11.15 -4.92
C ALA A 338 -22.19 -12.33 -4.23
N ASN A 339 -21.01 -12.10 -3.67
CA ASN A 339 -20.30 -13.07 -2.84
C ASN A 339 -20.66 -12.83 -1.38
N LYS A 340 -21.82 -13.34 -0.96
CA LYS A 340 -22.48 -12.97 0.29
C LYS A 340 -21.60 -13.11 1.55
N ASN A 341 -20.73 -14.12 1.59
CA ASN A 341 -19.87 -14.41 2.74
C ASN A 341 -18.43 -13.87 2.60
N LEU A 342 -18.11 -13.18 1.49
CA LEU A 342 -16.79 -12.59 1.27
C LEU A 342 -16.59 -11.43 2.26
N THR A 343 -15.55 -11.50 3.09
CA THR A 343 -15.31 -10.51 4.16
C THR A 343 -14.27 -9.46 3.81
N ASN A 344 -13.32 -9.78 2.94
CA ASN A 344 -12.31 -8.85 2.43
C ASN A 344 -11.94 -9.20 0.98
N ILE A 345 -11.07 -8.39 0.38
CA ILE A 345 -10.51 -8.62 -0.96
C ILE A 345 -8.98 -8.60 -0.94
N ASP A 346 -8.36 -8.98 0.17
CA ASP A 346 -6.92 -8.78 0.44
C ASP A 346 -6.01 -9.56 -0.51
N GLY A 347 -6.53 -10.66 -1.09
CA GLY A 347 -5.92 -11.34 -2.23
C GLY A 347 -5.68 -10.48 -3.47
N LEU A 348 -6.16 -9.24 -3.52
CA LEU A 348 -5.85 -8.30 -4.59
C LEU A 348 -4.74 -7.32 -4.24
N PHE A 349 -4.09 -7.43 -3.09
CA PHE A 349 -3.15 -6.42 -2.60
C PHE A 349 -2.04 -6.07 -3.61
N ASN A 350 -1.57 -7.02 -4.43
CA ASN A 350 -0.54 -6.78 -5.45
C ASN A 350 -1.08 -6.24 -6.80
N LEU A 351 -2.39 -6.02 -6.91
CA LEU A 351 -3.04 -5.51 -8.11
C LEU A 351 -2.67 -4.03 -8.30
N ASN A 352 -1.90 -3.75 -9.35
CA ASN A 352 -1.41 -2.40 -9.66
C ASN A 352 -2.25 -1.70 -10.72
N SER A 353 -3.00 -2.45 -11.53
CA SER A 353 -3.74 -1.87 -12.66
C SER A 353 -5.06 -2.57 -12.94
N ILE A 354 -6.09 -1.76 -13.13
CA ILE A 354 -7.39 -2.15 -13.67
C ILE A 354 -7.61 -1.30 -14.91
N GLY A 355 -7.66 -1.93 -16.08
CA GLY A 355 -7.63 -1.20 -17.35
C GLY A 355 -8.93 -0.47 -17.67
N ARG A 356 -10.07 -0.83 -17.03
CA ARG A 356 -11.38 -0.25 -17.33
C ARG A 356 -12.22 0.10 -16.08
N TRP A 357 -13.16 -0.77 -15.69
CA TRP A 357 -14.05 -0.52 -14.54
C TRP A 357 -13.68 -1.37 -13.33
N LEU A 358 -13.87 -0.81 -12.13
CA LEU A 358 -13.93 -1.57 -10.89
C LEU A 358 -15.37 -1.62 -10.39
N TYR A 359 -15.88 -2.82 -10.16
CA TYR A 359 -17.23 -3.08 -9.68
C TYR A 359 -17.18 -3.95 -8.43
N ILE A 360 -17.55 -3.40 -7.28
CA ILE A 360 -17.65 -4.13 -6.02
C ILE A 360 -19.07 -3.96 -5.51
N ALA A 361 -19.94 -4.95 -5.73
CA ALA A 361 -21.32 -4.80 -5.30
C ALA A 361 -22.03 -6.05 -4.80
N PHE A 362 -23.00 -5.87 -3.90
CA PHE A 362 -23.79 -6.95 -3.32
C PHE A 362 -22.95 -7.96 -2.50
N ASN A 363 -21.81 -7.55 -1.96
CA ASN A 363 -21.01 -8.39 -1.06
C ASN A 363 -21.38 -8.05 0.40
N GLN A 364 -22.50 -8.61 0.88
CA GLN A 364 -23.13 -8.23 2.15
C GLN A 364 -22.22 -8.34 3.38
N SER A 365 -21.24 -9.26 3.36
CA SER A 365 -20.30 -9.45 4.48
C SER A 365 -18.98 -8.71 4.31
N LEU A 366 -18.79 -7.96 3.22
CA LEU A 366 -17.54 -7.29 2.92
C LEU A 366 -17.31 -6.14 3.91
N GLU A 367 -16.22 -6.23 4.68
CA GLU A 367 -15.86 -5.30 5.74
C GLU A 367 -14.74 -4.34 5.29
N SER A 368 -13.89 -4.75 4.34
CA SER A 368 -12.74 -3.95 3.87
C SER A 368 -12.52 -4.07 2.36
N ILE A 369 -12.01 -2.99 1.77
CA ILE A 369 -11.51 -2.92 0.39
C ILE A 369 -10.00 -2.64 0.33
N GLU A 370 -9.26 -2.89 1.41
CA GLU A 370 -7.80 -2.64 1.45
C GLU A 370 -7.01 -3.40 0.39
N GLY A 371 -7.53 -4.54 -0.07
CA GLY A 371 -6.93 -5.29 -1.17
C GLY A 371 -6.73 -4.50 -2.47
N ILE A 372 -7.38 -3.35 -2.71
CA ILE A 372 -7.10 -2.50 -3.89
C ILE A 372 -6.17 -1.32 -3.60
N SER A 373 -5.47 -1.31 -2.47
CA SER A 373 -4.63 -0.18 -2.04
C SER A 373 -3.51 0.21 -2.99
N ASN A 374 -3.06 -0.71 -3.85
CA ASN A 374 -2.01 -0.44 -4.84
C ASN A 374 -2.57 0.05 -6.19
N VAL A 375 -3.89 0.05 -6.38
CA VAL A 375 -4.53 0.63 -7.56
C VAL A 375 -4.62 2.15 -7.43
N THR A 376 -3.91 2.87 -8.29
CA THR A 376 -3.80 4.35 -8.24
C THR A 376 -4.63 5.07 -9.29
N SER A 377 -5.06 4.37 -10.35
CA SER A 377 -5.87 4.94 -11.43
C SER A 377 -6.87 3.91 -11.96
N ILE A 378 -8.01 4.43 -12.43
CA ILE A 378 -9.06 3.66 -13.11
C ILE A 378 -9.44 4.42 -14.38
N HIS A 379 -9.56 3.73 -15.51
CA HIS A 379 -9.79 4.43 -16.77
C HIS A 379 -11.26 4.74 -17.09
N GLU A 380 -12.23 3.92 -16.70
CA GLU A 380 -13.62 4.17 -17.13
C GLU A 380 -14.56 4.55 -16.00
N GLY A 381 -14.50 3.82 -14.88
CA GLY A 381 -15.34 4.13 -13.73
C GLY A 381 -15.24 3.13 -12.58
N LEU A 382 -15.83 3.52 -11.47
CA LEU A 382 -15.87 2.78 -10.22
C LEU A 382 -17.32 2.70 -9.73
N GLU A 383 -17.72 1.51 -9.31
CA GLU A 383 -18.99 1.25 -8.64
C GLU A 383 -18.76 0.45 -7.35
N ILE A 384 -19.18 1.02 -6.21
CA ILE A 384 -19.20 0.38 -4.90
C ILE A 384 -20.64 0.44 -4.38
N GLU A 385 -21.37 -0.67 -4.48
CA GLU A 385 -22.80 -0.68 -4.16
C GLU A 385 -23.25 -1.85 -3.28
N HIS A 386 -24.21 -1.63 -2.39
CA HIS A 386 -24.83 -2.73 -1.63
C HIS A 386 -23.83 -3.61 -0.85
N ASN A 387 -22.77 -3.02 -0.28
CA ASN A 387 -21.83 -3.70 0.63
C ASN A 387 -22.17 -3.31 2.07
N ASP A 388 -23.15 -4.00 2.66
CA ASP A 388 -23.82 -3.59 3.90
C ASP A 388 -22.89 -3.38 5.10
N LYS A 389 -21.79 -4.13 5.17
CA LYS A 389 -20.82 -4.08 6.27
C LYS A 389 -19.62 -3.16 6.05
N LEU A 390 -19.43 -2.65 4.84
CA LEU A 390 -18.31 -1.76 4.52
C LEU A 390 -18.54 -0.43 5.23
N ASP A 391 -17.68 -0.05 6.16
CA ASP A 391 -17.85 1.15 6.99
C ASP A 391 -16.97 2.34 6.59
N SER A 392 -15.90 2.07 5.83
CA SER A 392 -14.97 3.07 5.32
C SER A 392 -14.49 2.70 3.91
N LEU A 393 -13.90 3.68 3.21
CA LEU A 393 -13.13 3.46 1.99
C LEU A 393 -11.63 3.38 2.28
N GLU A 394 -11.23 2.88 3.45
CA GLU A 394 -9.82 2.64 3.75
C GLU A 394 -9.20 1.70 2.69
N GLY A 395 -7.97 2.01 2.29
CA GLY A 395 -7.34 1.38 1.12
C GLY A 395 -7.71 1.99 -0.23
N PHE A 396 -8.65 2.93 -0.30
CA PHE A 396 -8.91 3.65 -1.55
C PHE A 396 -7.80 4.68 -1.84
N ASN A 397 -6.85 4.33 -2.71
CA ASN A 397 -5.72 5.20 -3.10
C ASN A 397 -5.81 5.70 -4.56
N ILE A 398 -6.99 5.61 -5.18
CA ILE A 398 -7.19 6.04 -6.55
C ILE A 398 -7.14 7.58 -6.61
N THR A 399 -6.24 8.11 -7.42
CA THR A 399 -6.00 9.56 -7.58
C THR A 399 -6.51 10.10 -8.92
N GLU A 400 -6.91 9.21 -9.83
CA GLU A 400 -7.40 9.58 -11.16
C GLU A 400 -8.44 8.59 -11.69
N VAL A 401 -9.56 9.13 -12.18
CA VAL A 401 -10.60 8.41 -12.93
C VAL A 401 -10.68 8.99 -14.33
N LEU A 402 -10.16 8.30 -15.34
CA LEU A 402 -9.97 8.81 -16.72
C LEU A 402 -11.20 8.58 -17.62
N SER A 403 -12.43 8.82 -17.14
CA SER A 403 -13.62 8.43 -17.89
C SER A 403 -13.79 9.21 -19.20
N PRO A 404 -13.83 8.55 -20.38
CA PRO A 404 -14.14 9.21 -21.65
C PRO A 404 -15.65 9.48 -21.80
N PHE A 405 -16.48 8.99 -20.87
CA PHE A 405 -17.92 9.05 -20.93
C PHE A 405 -18.45 10.23 -20.09
N LYS A 406 -19.51 10.90 -20.60
CA LYS A 406 -20.27 11.88 -19.81
C LYS A 406 -21.29 11.11 -18.96
N GLY A 407 -21.14 11.08 -17.64
CA GLY A 407 -22.04 10.40 -16.70
C GLY A 407 -21.33 9.96 -15.43
N ASP A 408 -22.03 9.24 -14.53
CA ASP A 408 -21.52 8.83 -13.22
C ASP A 408 -20.39 7.79 -13.35
N ALA A 409 -19.15 8.26 -13.37
CA ALA A 409 -17.94 7.43 -13.39
C ALA A 409 -17.51 7.01 -11.97
N LEU A 410 -18.09 7.60 -10.93
CA LEU A 410 -17.88 7.21 -9.55
C LEU A 410 -19.22 7.05 -8.85
N ILE A 411 -19.61 5.81 -8.61
CA ILE A 411 -20.88 5.44 -8.01
C ILE A 411 -20.62 4.77 -6.67
N ILE A 412 -21.13 5.35 -5.58
CA ILE A 412 -21.01 4.80 -4.23
C ILE A 412 -22.38 4.88 -3.57
N ASN A 413 -23.12 3.79 -3.64
CA ASN A 413 -24.54 3.81 -3.37
C ASN A 413 -25.01 2.62 -2.52
N ASP A 414 -25.96 2.85 -1.60
CA ASP A 414 -26.56 1.79 -0.77
C ASP A 414 -25.55 0.97 0.07
N ASN A 415 -24.47 1.58 0.58
CA ASN A 415 -23.57 0.93 1.53
C ASN A 415 -23.95 1.35 2.97
N ASN A 416 -24.78 0.53 3.62
CA ASN A 416 -25.52 0.91 4.83
C ASN A 416 -24.66 1.29 6.05
N MET A 417 -23.42 0.82 6.14
CA MET A 417 -22.50 1.15 7.24
C MET A 417 -21.44 2.18 6.85
N LEU A 418 -21.34 2.51 5.56
CA LEU A 418 -20.28 3.34 5.01
C LEU A 418 -20.43 4.79 5.47
N ARG A 419 -19.52 5.24 6.33
CA ARG A 419 -19.58 6.54 7.01
C ARG A 419 -18.43 7.47 6.69
N ASP A 420 -17.30 6.92 6.25
CA ASP A 420 -16.07 7.68 5.98
C ASP A 420 -15.69 7.58 4.50
N CYS A 421 -15.86 8.71 3.81
CA CYS A 421 -15.50 8.90 2.40
C CYS A 421 -14.36 9.90 2.21
N SER A 422 -13.58 10.17 3.26
CA SER A 422 -12.41 11.06 3.19
C SER A 422 -11.41 10.64 2.10
N ALA A 423 -11.30 9.33 1.84
CA ALA A 423 -10.45 8.78 0.81
C ALA A 423 -10.83 9.23 -0.63
N LEU A 424 -12.02 9.79 -0.84
CA LEU A 424 -12.43 10.37 -2.12
C LEU A 424 -11.95 11.80 -2.33
N CYS A 425 -11.54 12.51 -1.28
CA CYS A 425 -11.14 13.91 -1.39
C CYS A 425 -9.99 14.20 -2.38
N PRO A 426 -8.96 13.33 -2.52
CA PRO A 426 -7.91 13.49 -3.52
C PRO A 426 -8.42 13.55 -4.97
N ILE A 427 -9.54 12.88 -5.27
CA ILE A 427 -10.17 12.93 -6.59
C ILE A 427 -11.20 14.05 -6.66
N ILE A 428 -12.08 14.21 -5.67
CA ILE A 428 -13.23 15.14 -5.73
C ILE A 428 -12.83 16.61 -5.89
N ASN A 429 -11.66 17.02 -5.39
CA ASN A 429 -11.20 18.42 -5.52
C ASN A 429 -10.70 18.80 -6.93
N LYS A 430 -10.69 17.88 -7.91
CA LYS A 430 -10.39 18.20 -9.32
C LYS A 430 -11.66 18.75 -10.00
N LYS A 431 -11.57 20.00 -10.49
CA LYS A 431 -12.68 20.86 -11.01
C LYS A 431 -13.66 20.22 -12.03
N ASP A 432 -13.35 19.06 -12.59
CA ASP A 432 -14.15 18.40 -13.63
C ASP A 432 -15.00 17.21 -13.13
N LEU A 433 -14.90 16.81 -11.85
CA LEU A 433 -15.55 15.57 -11.37
C LEU A 433 -16.94 15.74 -10.74
N ASN A 434 -17.38 16.96 -10.43
CA ASN A 434 -18.68 17.19 -9.78
C ASN A 434 -19.90 16.74 -10.61
N ASN A 435 -19.72 16.49 -11.91
CA ASN A 435 -20.78 16.02 -12.81
C ASN A 435 -20.73 14.51 -13.09
N ILE A 436 -19.82 13.77 -12.46
CA ILE A 436 -19.61 12.33 -12.70
C ILE A 436 -19.62 11.49 -11.40
N ILE A 437 -20.11 12.08 -10.30
CA ILE A 437 -20.16 11.45 -8.99
C ILE A 437 -21.61 11.20 -8.61
N PHE A 438 -21.93 9.97 -8.22
CA PHE A 438 -23.21 9.57 -7.65
C PHE A 438 -23.00 8.86 -6.32
N ILE A 439 -23.26 9.57 -5.24
CA ILE A 439 -23.13 9.10 -3.87
C ILE A 439 -24.48 9.32 -3.18
N GLN A 440 -25.11 8.24 -2.75
CA GLN A 440 -26.40 8.27 -2.05
C GLN A 440 -26.58 7.04 -1.16
N ARG A 441 -27.49 7.15 -0.19
CA ARG A 441 -27.94 6.00 0.64
C ARG A 441 -26.80 5.30 1.39
N ASN A 442 -25.77 6.07 1.76
CA ASN A 442 -24.77 5.69 2.76
C ASN A 442 -25.03 6.50 4.06
N ILE A 443 -24.07 6.57 4.98
CA ILE A 443 -24.19 7.37 6.22
C ILE A 443 -22.96 8.29 6.39
N GLY A 444 -22.90 9.09 7.47
CA GLY A 444 -21.72 9.91 7.78
C GLY A 444 -21.34 10.91 6.69
N SER A 445 -20.03 11.08 6.44
CA SER A 445 -19.54 11.94 5.35
C SER A 445 -19.87 11.40 3.97
N CYS A 446 -20.30 10.13 3.86
CA CYS A 446 -20.69 9.47 2.62
C CYS A 446 -22.17 9.62 2.27
N PHE A 447 -22.98 10.32 3.06
CA PHE A 447 -24.44 10.28 2.93
C PHE A 447 -24.95 10.67 1.53
N SER A 448 -24.41 11.77 0.97
CA SER A 448 -24.66 12.16 -0.42
C SER A 448 -23.47 12.90 -1.03
N ASN A 449 -23.56 13.21 -2.33
CA ASN A 449 -22.61 14.09 -3.03
C ASN A 449 -22.30 15.37 -2.25
N THR A 450 -23.32 15.99 -1.66
CA THR A 450 -23.15 17.27 -0.95
C THR A 450 -22.32 17.11 0.31
N GLU A 451 -22.59 16.11 1.14
CA GLU A 451 -21.86 15.86 2.37
C GLU A 451 -20.39 15.51 2.10
N VAL A 452 -20.12 14.73 1.04
CA VAL A 452 -18.74 14.42 0.67
C VAL A 452 -18.01 15.69 0.22
N LEU A 453 -18.63 16.52 -0.63
CA LEU A 453 -18.05 17.78 -1.09
C LEU A 453 -17.75 18.75 0.06
N GLU A 454 -18.70 18.89 1.00
CA GLU A 454 -18.52 19.71 2.20
C GLU A 454 -17.41 19.15 3.10
N HIS A 455 -17.38 17.84 3.31
CA HIS A 455 -16.34 17.18 4.09
C HIS A 455 -14.95 17.39 3.49
N CYS A 456 -14.82 17.25 2.17
CA CYS A 456 -13.54 17.44 1.48
C CYS A 456 -13.10 18.90 1.51
N ALA A 457 -14.00 19.87 1.32
CA ALA A 457 -13.64 21.29 1.32
C ALA A 457 -13.13 21.84 2.67
N VAL A 458 -13.43 21.16 3.78
CA VAL A 458 -13.01 21.57 5.13
C VAL A 458 -11.68 20.94 5.54
N ASN A 459 -11.39 19.72 5.04
CA ASN A 459 -10.29 18.89 5.53
C ASN A 459 -9.16 18.67 4.51
N TYR A 460 -9.35 19.05 3.25
CA TYR A 460 -8.40 18.90 2.13
C TYR A 460 -8.46 20.12 1.21
#